data_AF-A0A519V1J1-F1
#
_entry.id   AF-A0A519V1J1-F1
#
_cell.length_a   1.000
_cell.length_b   1.000
_cell.length_c   1.000
_cell.angle_alpha   90.00
_cell.angle_beta   90.00
_cell.angle_gamma   90.00
#
_symmetry.space_group_name_H-M   'P 1'
#
loop_
_entity.id
_entity.type
_entity.pdbx_description
1 polymer ?
#
loop_
_entity_poly.entity_id
_entity_poly.type
_entity_poly.pdbx_seq_one_letter_code
_entity_poly.pdbx_strand_id
1 'polypeptide(L)'
;AALSEFFAGAPAPEYWQQHYRPGRPGKVPALGKSSINLLITNVVVPLRVAYARYTGQPALVESSVGLLMELPAEHNQYTDLYQDLGFEHRTAADSQGLLALHKGYCQPRRCLHCAIGGRLVGGDPARLRVNR
;
A
#
# COMPACT_ATOMS: atom_id res chain seq x y z
N ALA A 1 17.09 -3.63 1.16
CA ALA A 1 18.39 -2.99 0.86
C ALA A 1 18.63 -2.90 -0.65
N ALA A 2 18.79 -4.03 -1.36
CA ALA A 2 19.13 -4.05 -2.79
C ALA A 2 18.20 -3.23 -3.70
N LEU A 3 16.88 -3.28 -3.52
CA LEU A 3 15.94 -2.46 -4.30
C LEU A 3 16.12 -0.96 -4.05
N SER A 4 16.39 -0.57 -2.80
CA SER A 4 16.61 0.82 -2.46
C SER A 4 17.90 1.36 -3.09
N GLU A 5 18.96 0.56 -3.08
CA GLU A 5 20.22 0.87 -3.75
C GLU A 5 20.05 0.94 -5.28
N PHE A 6 19.31 -0.02 -5.86
CA PHE A 6 19.00 -0.02 -7.29
C PHE A 6 18.33 1.30 -7.71
N PHE A 7 17.28 1.73 -7.02
CA PHE A 7 16.61 2.99 -7.38
C PHE A 7 17.43 4.24 -7.05
N ALA A 8 18.28 4.21 -6.03
CA ALA A 8 19.15 5.33 -5.71
C ALA A 8 20.26 5.54 -6.76
N GLY A 9 20.74 4.46 -7.39
CA GLY A 9 21.80 4.49 -8.40
C GLY A 9 21.33 4.43 -9.85
N ALA A 10 20.04 4.15 -10.10
CA ALA A 10 19.52 3.99 -11.46
C ALA A 10 19.52 5.34 -12.22
N PRO A 11 20.22 5.44 -13.37
CA PRO A 11 20.20 6.66 -14.15
C PRO A 11 18.84 6.83 -14.85
N ALA A 12 18.32 8.06 -14.86
CA ALA A 12 17.18 8.40 -15.70
C ALA A 12 17.60 8.46 -17.18
N PRO A 13 16.70 8.19 -18.14
CA PRO A 13 16.96 8.47 -19.55
C PRO A 13 17.38 9.93 -19.76
N GLU A 14 18.23 10.19 -20.76
CA GLU A 14 18.89 11.51 -20.98
C GLU A 14 17.92 12.69 -20.88
N TYR A 15 16.75 12.59 -21.53
CA TYR A 15 15.71 13.60 -21.45
C TYR A 15 15.31 13.96 -20.01
N TRP A 16 15.05 12.94 -19.18
CA TRP A 16 14.59 13.08 -17.80
C TRP A 16 15.70 13.47 -16.82
N GLN A 17 16.97 13.48 -17.24
CA GLN A 17 18.06 14.04 -16.43
C GLN A 17 18.01 15.58 -16.38
N GLN A 18 17.34 16.20 -17.35
CA GLN A 18 17.24 17.66 -17.48
C GLN A 18 15.80 18.18 -17.43
N HIS A 19 14.80 17.32 -17.29
CA HIS A 19 13.38 17.70 -17.33
C HIS A 19 12.62 17.09 -16.15
N TYR A 20 12.52 17.79 -15.01
CA TYR A 20 11.66 17.32 -13.92
C TYR A 20 10.18 17.38 -14.32
N ARG A 21 9.83 18.35 -15.17
CA ARG A 21 8.52 18.48 -15.79
C ARG A 21 8.66 18.27 -17.29
N PRO A 22 7.75 17.52 -17.93
CA PRO A 22 7.76 17.38 -19.39
C PRO A 22 7.80 18.75 -20.08
N GLY A 23 8.69 18.89 -21.06
CA GLY A 23 8.81 20.08 -21.92
C GLY A 23 9.47 21.30 -21.27
N ARG A 24 9.85 21.25 -19.99
CA ARG A 24 10.53 22.35 -19.30
C ARG A 24 11.90 21.92 -18.78
N PRO A 25 13.01 22.40 -19.37
CA PRO A 25 14.33 22.08 -18.86
C PRO A 25 14.55 22.70 -17.47
N GLY A 26 15.30 22.01 -16.63
CA GLY A 26 15.61 22.44 -15.27
C GLY A 26 16.34 21.38 -14.46
N LYS A 27 16.71 21.75 -13.23
CA LYS A 27 17.37 20.84 -12.30
C LYS A 27 16.44 19.70 -11.91
N VAL A 28 16.91 18.47 -12.06
CA VAL A 28 16.19 17.26 -11.64
C VAL A 28 16.81 16.75 -10.33
N PRO A 29 16.05 16.69 -9.23
CA PRO A 29 16.55 16.13 -7.98
C PRO A 29 16.65 14.60 -8.08
N ALA A 30 17.60 14.02 -7.34
CA ALA A 30 17.67 12.57 -7.15
C ALA A 30 16.43 12.07 -6.39
N LEU A 31 16.13 10.77 -6.53
CA LEU A 31 15.04 10.15 -5.80
C LEU A 31 15.31 10.14 -4.29
N GLY A 32 14.36 10.67 -3.52
CA GLY A 32 14.37 10.55 -2.07
C GLY A 32 13.95 9.15 -1.62
N LYS A 33 14.30 8.80 -0.37
CA LYS A 33 13.95 7.50 0.24
C LYS A 33 12.44 7.22 0.22
N SER A 34 11.61 8.24 0.47
CA SER A 34 10.14 8.12 0.39
C SER A 34 9.66 7.79 -1.01
N SER A 35 10.19 8.46 -2.04
CA SER A 35 9.86 8.17 -3.45
C SER A 35 10.27 6.76 -3.86
N ILE A 36 11.44 6.31 -3.40
CA ILE A 36 11.91 4.93 -3.61
C ILE A 36 10.94 3.93 -2.97
N ASN A 37 10.55 4.15 -1.71
CA ASN A 37 9.59 3.28 -1.03
C ASN A 37 8.24 3.25 -1.77
N LEU A 38 7.75 4.41 -2.24
CA LEU A 38 6.53 4.48 -3.04
C LEU A 38 6.62 3.68 -4.35
N LEU A 39 7.76 3.72 -5.04
CA LEU A 39 8.00 2.91 -6.24
C LEU A 39 8.01 1.42 -5.91
N ILE A 40 8.63 1.02 -4.80
CA ILE A 40 8.65 -0.38 -4.38
C ILE A 40 7.22 -0.85 -4.09
N THR A 41 6.45 -0.08 -3.32
CA THR A 41 5.07 -0.42 -2.95
C THR A 41 4.12 -0.45 -4.15
N ASN A 42 4.17 0.56 -5.02
CA ASN A 42 3.17 0.74 -6.09
C ASN A 42 3.57 0.13 -7.43
N VAL A 43 4.85 -0.18 -7.64
CA VAL A 43 5.34 -0.72 -8.93
C VAL A 43 5.94 -2.10 -8.74
N VAL A 44 6.95 -2.24 -7.87
CA VAL A 44 7.70 -3.50 -7.73
C VAL A 44 6.82 -4.61 -7.17
N VAL A 45 6.10 -4.36 -6.07
CA VAL A 45 5.26 -5.39 -5.43
C VAL A 45 4.13 -5.86 -6.37
N PRO A 46 3.31 -4.98 -6.98
CA PRO A 46 2.27 -5.40 -7.91
C PRO A 46 2.81 -6.18 -9.12
N LEU A 47 3.93 -5.74 -9.68
CA LEU A 47 4.56 -6.42 -10.82
C LEU A 47 5.05 -7.82 -10.44
N ARG A 48 5.71 -7.95 -9.28
CA ARG A 48 6.14 -9.26 -8.76
C ARG A 48 4.97 -10.20 -8.52
N VAL A 49 3.88 -9.71 -7.93
CA VAL A 49 2.66 -10.51 -7.71
C VAL A 49 2.02 -10.93 -9.04
N ALA A 50 1.95 -10.04 -10.03
CA ALA A 50 1.43 -10.36 -11.35
C ALA A 50 2.27 -11.46 -12.03
N TYR A 51 3.60 -11.30 -12.01
CA TYR A 51 4.53 -12.30 -12.55
C TYR A 51 4.44 -13.64 -11.80
N ALA A 52 4.35 -13.61 -10.47
CA ALA A 52 4.17 -14.80 -9.64
C ALA A 52 2.92 -15.58 -10.02
N ARG A 53 1.79 -14.89 -10.21
CA ARG A 53 0.53 -15.49 -10.64
C ARG A 53 0.63 -16.06 -12.05
N TYR A 54 1.23 -15.32 -12.98
CA TYR A 54 1.43 -15.76 -14.36
C TYR A 54 2.28 -17.03 -14.46
N THR A 55 3.29 -17.16 -13.61
CA THR A 55 4.22 -18.29 -13.61
C THR A 55 3.86 -19.40 -12.62
N GLY A 56 2.76 -19.27 -11.88
CA GLY A 56 2.33 -20.27 -10.89
C GLY A 56 3.26 -20.40 -9.68
N GLN A 57 3.89 -19.31 -9.23
CA GLN A 57 4.87 -19.29 -8.14
C GLN A 57 4.29 -18.62 -6.87
N PRO A 58 3.50 -19.33 -6.03
CA PRO A 58 2.86 -18.73 -4.85
C PRO A 58 3.87 -18.18 -3.82
N ALA A 59 5.02 -18.83 -3.65
CA ALA A 59 6.08 -18.34 -2.76
C ALA A 59 6.57 -16.93 -3.13
N LEU A 60 6.52 -16.55 -4.42
CA LEU A 60 6.88 -15.22 -4.86
C LEU A 60 5.83 -14.17 -4.45
N VAL A 61 4.54 -14.55 -4.38
CA VAL A 61 3.48 -13.69 -3.81
C VAL A 61 3.77 -13.42 -2.33
N GLU A 62 4.02 -14.48 -1.55
CA GLU A 62 4.31 -14.36 -0.12
C GLU A 62 5.54 -13.48 0.14
N SER A 63 6.63 -13.69 -0.60
CA SER A 63 7.82 -12.83 -0.47
C SER A 63 7.55 -11.36 -0.84
N SER A 64 6.60 -11.10 -1.75
CA SER A 64 6.23 -9.75 -2.16
C SER A 64 5.38 -9.05 -1.11
N VAL A 65 4.55 -9.80 -0.38
CA VAL A 65 3.87 -9.29 0.82
C VAL A 65 4.89 -9.06 1.95
N GLY A 66 5.85 -9.97 2.14
CA GLY A 66 6.95 -9.80 3.09
C GLY A 66 7.73 -8.50 2.86
N LEU A 67 7.97 -8.14 1.60
CA LEU A 67 8.60 -6.86 1.24
C LEU A 67 7.81 -5.64 1.76
N LEU A 68 6.47 -5.68 1.75
CA LEU A 68 5.65 -4.60 2.29
C LEU A 68 5.74 -4.50 3.82
N MET A 69 6.01 -5.61 4.51
CA MET A 69 6.19 -5.62 5.97
C MET A 69 7.50 -4.95 6.40
N GLU A 70 8.50 -4.92 5.51
CA GLU A 70 9.81 -4.29 5.78
C GLU A 70 9.84 -2.78 5.47
N LEU A 71 8.87 -2.28 4.72
CA LEU A 71 8.78 -0.87 4.33
C LEU A 71 8.00 -0.07 5.36
N PRO A 72 8.35 1.21 5.60
CA PRO A 72 7.57 2.07 6.47
C PRO A 72 6.17 2.28 5.91
N ALA A 73 5.22 2.50 6.82
CA ALA A 73 3.87 2.91 6.49
C ALA A 73 3.81 4.10 5.52
N GLU A 74 2.86 4.05 4.58
CA GLU A 74 2.44 5.23 3.83
C GLU A 74 1.55 6.11 4.71
N HIS A 75 1.68 7.43 4.54
CA HIS A 75 0.83 8.43 5.17
C HIS A 75 0.05 9.18 4.10
N ASN A 76 -1.27 9.14 4.21
CA ASN A 76 -2.21 9.82 3.34
C ASN A 76 -3.56 10.01 4.05
N GLN A 77 -4.44 10.82 3.45
CA GLN A 77 -5.75 11.14 4.01
C GLN A 77 -6.61 9.93 4.41
N TYR A 78 -6.41 8.76 3.82
CA TYR A 78 -7.14 7.55 4.17
C TYR A 78 -6.56 6.89 5.41
N THR A 79 -5.24 6.79 5.52
CA THR A 79 -4.56 6.22 6.69
C THR A 79 -4.66 7.12 7.91
N ASP A 80 -4.66 8.44 7.70
CA ASP A 80 -4.73 9.43 8.79
C ASP A 80 -6.05 9.28 9.57
N LEU A 81 -7.16 9.01 8.87
CA LEU A 81 -8.45 8.70 9.50
C LEU A 81 -8.37 7.52 10.48
N TYR A 82 -7.64 6.46 10.12
CA TYR A 82 -7.50 5.29 10.99
C TYR A 82 -6.58 5.58 12.18
N GLN A 83 -5.53 6.37 11.96
CA GLN A 83 -4.65 6.82 13.02
C GLN A 83 -5.40 7.67 14.06
N ASP A 84 -6.28 8.58 13.62
CA ASP A 84 -7.13 9.38 14.50
C ASP A 84 -8.11 8.53 15.33
N LEU A 85 -8.49 7.36 14.82
CA LEU A 85 -9.32 6.37 15.51
C LEU A 85 -8.50 5.46 16.46
N GLY A 86 -7.20 5.70 16.62
CA GLY A 86 -6.30 4.91 17.45
C GLY A 86 -5.83 3.61 16.79
N PHE A 87 -6.02 3.45 15.48
CA PHE A 87 -5.48 2.30 14.74
C PHE A 87 -4.09 2.64 14.21
N GLU A 88 -3.06 2.14 14.88
CA GLU A 88 -1.68 2.29 14.42
C GLU A 88 -1.38 1.43 13.20
N HIS A 89 -0.72 2.01 12.20
CA HIS A 89 -0.15 1.31 11.06
C HIS A 89 1.35 1.60 10.98
N ARG A 90 2.18 0.55 10.92
CA ARG A 90 3.64 0.69 11.07
C ARG A 90 4.37 0.38 9.77
N THR A 91 3.75 -0.44 8.93
CA THR A 91 4.35 -0.95 7.71
C THR A 91 3.56 -0.56 6.47
N ALA A 92 4.19 -0.66 5.29
CA ALA A 92 3.50 -0.51 4.03
C ALA A 92 2.38 -1.56 3.89
N ALA A 93 2.56 -2.77 4.44
CA ALA A 93 1.52 -3.79 4.47
C ALA A 93 0.26 -3.32 5.23
N ASP A 94 0.43 -2.69 6.39
CA ASP A 94 -0.68 -2.15 7.19
C ASP A 94 -1.42 -1.05 6.43
N SER A 95 -0.69 -0.04 5.95
CA SER A 95 -1.27 1.09 5.20
C SER A 95 -1.97 0.66 3.91
N GLN A 96 -1.41 -0.31 3.17
CA GLN A 96 -2.06 -0.89 1.99
C GLN A 96 -3.30 -1.71 2.36
N GLY A 97 -3.25 -2.45 3.47
CA GLY A 97 -4.41 -3.16 4.02
C GLY A 97 -5.55 -2.22 4.40
N LEU A 98 -5.23 -1.11 5.07
CA LEU A 98 -6.20 -0.06 5.42
C LEU A 98 -6.78 0.61 4.18
N LEU A 99 -5.96 0.89 3.17
CA LEU A 99 -6.43 1.47 1.92
C LEU A 99 -7.39 0.52 1.18
N ALA A 100 -7.06 -0.77 1.15
CA ALA A 100 -7.91 -1.80 0.56
C ALA A 100 -9.23 -1.96 1.33
N LEU A 101 -9.18 -1.97 2.67
CA LEU A 101 -10.35 -1.97 3.54
C LEU A 101 -11.24 -0.74 3.27
N HIS A 102 -10.64 0.44 3.23
CA HIS A 102 -11.34 1.70 3.04
C HIS A 102 -12.08 1.72 1.70
N LYS A 103 -11.37 1.44 0.61
CA LYS A 103 -11.93 1.45 -0.75
C LYS A 103 -12.94 0.32 -0.98
N GLY A 104 -12.66 -0.88 -0.45
CA GLY A 104 -13.49 -2.07 -0.65
C GLY A 104 -14.75 -2.13 0.21
N TYR A 105 -14.71 -1.54 1.41
CA TYR A 105 -15.79 -1.67 2.40
C TYR A 105 -16.30 -0.33 2.95
N CYS A 106 -15.43 0.51 3.50
CA CYS A 106 -15.87 1.72 4.21
C CYS A 106 -16.52 2.74 3.27
N GLN A 107 -15.84 3.08 2.17
CA GLN A 107 -16.32 4.03 1.16
C GLN A 107 -17.66 3.60 0.53
N PRO A 108 -17.84 2.33 0.07
CA PRO A 108 -19.13 1.86 -0.43
C PRO A 108 -20.15 1.48 0.67
N ARG A 109 -19.84 1.73 1.96
CA ARG A 109 -20.70 1.43 3.12
C ARG A 109 -21.12 -0.04 3.25
N ARG A 110 -20.24 -0.97 2.89
CA ARG A 110 -20.48 -2.43 2.99
C ARG A 110 -20.20 -2.98 4.38
N CYS A 111 -20.66 -2.28 5.43
CA CYS A 111 -20.32 -2.60 6.81
C CYS A 111 -20.74 -4.03 7.21
N LEU A 112 -21.92 -4.50 6.77
CA LEU A 112 -22.42 -5.85 7.06
C LEU A 112 -21.59 -6.97 6.41
N HIS A 113 -20.80 -6.66 5.38
CA HIS A 113 -19.89 -7.61 4.73
C HIS A 113 -18.43 -7.46 5.20
N CYS A 114 -18.16 -6.49 6.06
CA CYS A 114 -16.83 -6.23 6.61
C CYS A 114 -16.69 -6.91 7.98
N ALA A 115 -15.59 -7.64 8.21
CA ALA A 115 -15.33 -8.30 9.49
C ALA A 115 -15.30 -7.32 10.69
N ILE A 116 -14.87 -6.08 10.44
CA ILE A 116 -14.85 -5.00 11.43
C ILE A 116 -16.23 -4.33 11.50
N GLY A 117 -16.76 -3.89 10.35
CA GLY A 117 -18.03 -3.16 10.27
C GLY A 117 -19.22 -3.96 10.81
N GLY A 118 -19.26 -5.28 10.59
CA GLY A 118 -20.32 -6.15 11.08
C GLY A 118 -20.37 -6.21 12.62
N ARG A 119 -19.21 -6.14 13.28
CA ARG A 119 -19.13 -6.08 14.76
C ARG A 119 -19.58 -4.73 15.30
N LEU A 120 -19.25 -3.64 14.59
CA LEU A 120 -19.62 -2.28 14.99
C LEU A 120 -21.13 -2.02 14.84
N VAL A 121 -21.71 -2.45 13.71
CA VAL A 121 -23.13 -2.23 13.40
C VAL A 121 -24.03 -3.27 14.07
N GLY A 122 -23.55 -4.50 14.22
CA GLY A 122 -24.33 -5.63 14.73
C GLY A 122 -24.69 -5.58 16.22
N GLY A 123 -24.04 -4.71 17.02
CA GLY A 123 -24.41 -4.35 18.39
C GLY A 123 -24.59 -5.51 19.39
N ASP A 124 -23.66 -5.65 20.34
CA ASP A 124 -23.73 -6.54 21.52
C ASP A 124 -23.97 -8.05 21.25
N PRO A 125 -22.99 -8.95 21.52
CA PRO A 125 -23.23 -10.40 21.41
C PRO A 125 -24.39 -10.92 22.28
N ALA A 126 -24.87 -10.17 23.28
CA ALA A 126 -26.08 -10.51 24.03
C ALA A 126 -27.40 -10.25 23.28
N ARG A 127 -27.41 -9.40 22.24
CA ARG A 127 -28.60 -9.10 21.40
C ARG A 127 -28.68 -9.92 20.11
N LEU A 128 -27.62 -10.63 19.75
CA LEU A 128 -27.56 -11.49 18.55
C LEU A 128 -28.22 -12.87 18.72
N ARG A 129 -29.07 -13.07 19.73
CA ARG A 129 -29.99 -14.21 19.79
C ARG A 129 -31.27 -13.91 18.99
N VAL A 130 -31.14 -13.77 17.67
CA VAL A 130 -32.30 -13.92 16.78
C VAL A 130 -31.92 -14.89 15.67
N ASN A 131 -32.39 -16.12 15.90
CA ASN A 131 -32.53 -17.27 14.99
C ASN A 131 -31.25 -17.96 14.50
N ARG A 132 -31.05 -19.14 15.12
CA ARG A 132 -30.46 -20.33 14.48
C ARG A 132 -31.10 -20.62 13.13
#